data_AF-A0A383AHI9-F1
#
_entry.id   AF-A0A383AHI9-F1
#
_cell.length_a   1.000
_cell.length_b   1.000
_cell.length_c   1.000
_cell.angle_alpha   90.00
_cell.angle_beta   90.00
_cell.angle_gamma   90.00
#
_symmetry.space_group_name_H-M   'P 1'
#
loop_
_entity.id
_entity.type
_entity.pdbx_description
1 polymer ?
#
loop_
_entity_poly.entity_id
_entity_poly.type
_entity_poly.pdbx_seq_one_letter_code
_entity_poly.pdbx_strand_id
1 'polypeptide(L)'
;MAVDAGLLTSGSTFFDYGCGYGDDIRLLNASGFEAAGWDPYFRPDAERAEASVVNLGFVANVIENPAERTQALRGAWDLCTSVLLVAVRSFSDMKGDCGRAYSDGCVTGRRTFQKFFDQTELKNWVGGTLGVEPVPLAPGVVVLFRDDQNRQAFVADRFRRSLRISSERRANALYEAHQELLDSFLQMFALRGRLPHEDEWERMAELGECVGTGRQALGVLRRVLGSEILENIRTRRAEDLAVFLALEKFG
;
A
#
# COMPACT_ATOMS: atom_id res chain seq x y z
N MET A 1 2.73 10.83 -2.12
CA MET A 1 3.66 9.67 -2.16
C MET A 1 4.03 9.15 -0.77
N ALA A 2 4.80 9.88 0.05
CA ALA A 2 5.22 9.38 1.37
C ALA A 2 4.05 9.18 2.36
N VAL A 3 3.07 10.10 2.33
CA VAL A 3 1.83 10.01 3.12
C VAL A 3 0.97 8.82 2.68
N ASP A 4 0.70 8.69 1.37
CA ASP A 4 -0.13 7.60 0.82
C ASP A 4 0.47 6.21 1.05
N ALA A 5 1.79 6.12 1.12
CA ALA A 5 2.51 4.90 1.44
C ALA A 5 2.51 4.54 2.93
N GLY A 6 1.95 5.40 3.79
CA GLY A 6 1.95 5.24 5.25
C GLY A 6 3.35 5.33 5.87
N LEU A 7 4.29 6.00 5.19
CA LEU A 7 5.68 6.15 5.66
C LEU A 7 5.87 7.37 6.56
N LEU A 8 4.95 8.33 6.49
CA LEU A 8 4.89 9.48 7.38
C LEU A 8 3.86 9.23 8.48
N THR A 9 4.33 9.13 9.72
CA THR A 9 3.49 9.06 10.91
C THR A 9 3.51 10.39 11.66
N SER A 10 2.51 10.62 12.53
CA SER A 10 2.49 11.80 13.40
C SER A 10 3.78 11.87 14.24
N GLY A 11 4.47 13.00 14.19
CA GLY A 11 5.76 13.22 14.86
C GLY A 11 7.00 12.86 14.02
N SER A 12 6.84 12.35 12.80
CA SER A 12 7.95 12.20 11.86
C SER A 12 8.35 13.53 11.25
N THR A 13 9.65 13.75 11.06
CA THR A 13 10.17 14.86 10.24
C THR A 13 10.37 14.42 8.79
N PHE A 14 10.15 15.34 7.86
CA PHE A 14 10.28 15.12 6.42
C PHE A 14 11.30 16.06 5.80
N PHE A 15 12.16 15.55 4.93
CA PHE A 15 13.09 16.35 4.15
C PHE A 15 13.02 16.03 2.66
N ASP A 16 12.85 17.05 1.83
CA ASP A 16 12.82 16.92 0.37
C ASP A 16 14.14 17.37 -0.26
N TYR A 17 14.91 16.41 -0.78
CA TYR A 17 16.20 16.63 -1.42
C TYR A 17 15.99 16.89 -2.91
N GLY A 18 16.19 18.13 -3.34
CA GLY A 18 15.84 18.61 -4.69
C GLY A 18 14.40 19.09 -4.80
N CYS A 19 13.93 19.83 -3.79
CA CYS A 19 12.53 20.25 -3.66
C CYS A 19 12.04 21.28 -4.69
N GLY A 20 12.92 21.78 -5.56
CA GLY A 20 12.61 22.87 -6.47
C GLY A 20 12.12 24.12 -5.74
N TYR A 21 10.92 24.60 -6.10
CA TYR A 21 10.30 25.76 -5.46
C TYR A 21 9.71 25.45 -4.06
N GLY A 22 9.63 24.17 -3.67
CA GLY A 22 9.19 23.73 -2.35
C GLY A 22 7.67 23.76 -2.14
N ASP A 23 6.89 23.51 -3.18
CA ASP A 23 5.41 23.43 -3.07
C ASP A 23 4.97 22.25 -2.20
N ASP A 24 5.61 21.09 -2.36
CA ASP A 24 5.34 19.89 -1.55
C ASP A 24 5.64 20.13 -0.06
N ILE A 25 6.73 20.84 0.25
CA ILE A 25 7.08 21.27 1.61
C ILE A 25 5.97 22.15 2.19
N ARG A 26 5.45 23.10 1.39
CA ARG A 26 4.38 24.01 1.84
C ARG A 26 3.10 23.24 2.15
N LEU A 27 2.74 22.27 1.31
CA LEU A 27 1.56 21.42 1.50
C LEU A 27 1.67 20.51 2.72
N LEU A 28 2.85 19.89 2.93
CA LEU A 28 3.10 19.02 4.08
C LEU A 28 3.03 19.79 5.41
N ASN A 29 3.64 20.98 5.47
CA ASN A 29 3.55 21.84 6.65
C ASN A 29 2.11 22.31 6.92
N ALA A 30 1.34 22.66 5.88
CA ALA A 30 -0.07 23.00 6.03
C ALA A 30 -0.92 21.82 6.52
N SER A 31 -0.44 20.59 6.32
CA SER A 31 -1.08 19.35 6.78
C SER A 31 -0.60 18.90 8.18
N GLY A 32 0.23 19.70 8.85
CA GLY A 32 0.69 19.46 10.22
C GLY A 32 1.94 18.58 10.35
N PHE A 33 2.66 18.30 9.26
CA PHE A 33 3.96 17.63 9.30
C PHE A 33 5.09 18.65 9.41
N GLU A 34 6.20 18.27 10.06
CA GLU A 34 7.41 19.06 10.06
C GLU A 34 8.22 18.75 8.79
N ALA A 35 8.13 19.62 7.79
CA ALA A 35 8.76 19.42 6.49
C ALA A 35 9.77 20.52 6.15
N ALA A 36 10.96 20.11 5.72
CA ALA A 36 12.01 20.97 5.20
C ALA A 36 12.49 20.46 3.83
N GLY A 37 13.36 21.22 3.17
CA GLY A 37 13.98 20.75 1.94
C GLY A 37 14.95 21.74 1.32
N TRP A 38 15.76 21.21 0.43
CA TRP A 38 16.88 21.90 -0.19
C TRP A 38 16.85 21.66 -1.70
N ASP A 39 17.35 22.62 -2.47
CA ASP A 39 17.52 22.49 -3.91
C ASP A 39 18.75 23.27 -4.36
N PRO A 40 19.65 22.68 -5.18
CA PRO A 40 20.90 23.34 -5.56
C PRO A 40 20.70 24.62 -6.39
N TYR A 41 19.56 24.79 -7.06
CA TYR A 41 19.27 25.94 -7.91
C TYR A 41 18.26 26.88 -7.29
N PHE A 42 17.18 26.34 -6.74
CA PHE A 42 16.05 27.13 -6.27
C PHE A 42 16.14 27.51 -4.79
N ARG A 43 16.89 26.73 -3.99
CA ARG A 43 17.09 26.94 -2.54
C ARG A 43 18.51 26.57 -2.08
N PRO A 44 19.56 27.15 -2.69
CA PRO A 44 20.94 26.74 -2.42
C PRO A 44 21.37 26.99 -0.97
N ASP A 45 20.83 28.04 -0.35
CA ASP A 45 21.15 28.46 1.02
C ASP A 45 20.31 27.76 2.10
N ALA A 46 19.37 26.88 1.72
CA ALA A 46 18.58 26.14 2.69
C ALA A 46 19.46 25.14 3.45
N GLU A 47 19.18 24.97 4.75
CA GLU A 47 19.89 24.00 5.56
C GLU A 47 19.56 22.57 5.13
N ARG A 48 20.59 21.73 5.03
CA ARG A 48 20.46 20.29 4.83
C ARG A 48 20.42 19.61 6.18
N ALA A 49 19.23 19.52 6.75
CA ALA A 49 18.97 18.94 8.06
C ALA A 49 18.60 17.46 7.95
N GLU A 50 18.94 16.68 8.99
CA GLU A 50 18.50 15.30 9.11
C GLU A 50 16.98 15.20 9.31
N ALA A 51 16.38 14.14 8.77
CA ALA A 51 14.95 13.86 8.95
C ALA A 51 14.66 12.36 9.06
N SER A 52 13.53 12.02 9.68
CA SER A 52 13.03 10.65 9.76
C SER A 52 12.76 10.09 8.36
N VAL A 53 12.12 10.89 7.51
CA VAL A 53 11.79 10.53 6.13
C VAL A 53 12.45 11.50 5.17
N VAL A 54 13.30 11.00 4.28
CA VAL A 54 13.89 11.80 3.20
C VAL A 54 13.30 11.37 1.87
N ASN A 55 12.99 12.34 1.01
CA ASN A 55 12.55 12.13 -0.36
C ASN A 55 13.62 12.61 -1.34
N LEU A 56 14.00 11.74 -2.28
CA LEU A 56 14.80 12.07 -3.46
C LEU A 56 13.93 11.84 -4.69
N GLY A 57 13.03 12.78 -4.94
CA GLY A 57 12.04 12.70 -6.01
C GLY A 57 12.56 13.30 -7.31
N PHE A 58 12.68 12.48 -8.36
CA PHE A 58 13.00 12.88 -9.74
C PHE A 58 14.36 13.58 -9.97
N VAL A 59 15.14 13.82 -8.91
CA VAL A 59 16.47 14.44 -8.98
C VAL A 59 17.42 13.64 -9.85
N ALA A 60 17.42 12.31 -9.71
CA ALA A 60 18.31 11.45 -10.49
C ALA A 60 18.02 11.48 -12.01
N ASN A 61 16.82 11.92 -12.42
CA ASN A 61 16.47 12.03 -13.83
C ASN A 61 17.20 13.20 -14.51
N VAL A 62 17.46 14.30 -13.79
CA VAL A 62 17.98 15.54 -14.40
C VAL A 62 19.50 15.69 -14.31
N ILE A 63 20.17 14.86 -13.51
CA ILE A 63 21.63 14.91 -13.35
C ILE A 63 22.31 14.07 -14.46
N GLU A 64 23.09 14.73 -15.30
CA GLU A 64 23.79 14.13 -16.43
C GLU A 64 24.93 13.21 -16.00
N ASN A 65 25.71 13.63 -15.00
CA ASN A 65 26.90 12.90 -14.58
C ASN A 65 26.52 11.72 -13.65
N PRO A 66 26.85 10.46 -13.99
CA PRO A 66 26.61 9.30 -13.12
C PRO A 66 27.22 9.40 -11.71
N ALA A 67 28.42 10.00 -11.59
CA ALA A 67 29.07 10.19 -10.30
C ALA A 67 28.33 11.21 -9.43
N GLU A 68 27.85 12.29 -10.03
CA GLU A 68 27.04 13.31 -9.35
C GLU A 68 25.69 12.74 -8.90
N ARG A 69 25.03 11.92 -9.73
CA ARG A 69 23.80 11.19 -9.32
C ARG A 69 24.04 10.32 -8.09
N THR A 70 25.15 9.60 -8.09
CA THR A 70 25.55 8.74 -6.97
C THR A 70 25.81 9.59 -5.72
N GLN A 71 26.44 10.76 -5.87
CA GLN A 71 26.66 11.69 -4.77
C GLN A 71 25.37 12.29 -4.23
N ALA A 72 24.41 12.66 -5.09
CA ALA A 72 23.09 13.15 -4.67
C ALA A 72 22.33 12.08 -3.89
N LEU A 73 22.37 10.82 -4.34
CA LEU A 73 21.77 9.70 -3.63
C LEU A 73 22.39 9.49 -2.25
N ARG A 74 23.73 9.53 -2.15
CA ARG A 74 24.43 9.45 -0.86
C ARG A 74 24.09 10.63 0.05
N GLY A 75 24.07 11.85 -0.48
CA GLY A 75 23.70 13.05 0.28
C GLY A 75 22.29 12.98 0.84
N ALA A 76 21.31 12.49 0.06
CA ALA A 76 19.95 12.26 0.55
C ALA A 76 19.91 11.16 1.63
N TRP A 77 20.69 10.09 1.46
CA TRP A 77 20.79 9.04 2.45
C TRP A 77 21.43 9.52 3.75
N ASP A 78 22.46 10.35 3.71
CA ASP A 78 23.16 10.88 4.88
C ASP A 78 22.22 11.70 5.79
N LEU A 79 21.24 12.41 5.20
CA LEU A 79 20.20 13.13 5.95
C LEU A 79 19.08 12.21 6.47
N CYS A 80 19.02 10.96 6.03
CA CYS A 80 17.96 10.02 6.36
C CYS A 80 18.27 9.26 7.64
N THR A 81 17.42 9.42 8.66
CA THR A 81 17.55 8.70 9.94
C THR A 81 16.67 7.45 10.02
N SER A 82 15.63 7.31 9.19
CA SER A 82 14.77 6.11 9.18
C SER A 82 14.45 5.59 7.79
N VAL A 83 13.84 6.40 6.93
CA VAL A 83 13.31 5.96 5.62
C VAL A 83 13.72 6.92 4.50
N LEU A 84 14.28 6.39 3.41
CA LEU A 84 14.55 7.14 2.19
C LEU A 84 13.60 6.68 1.08
N LEU A 85 12.88 7.62 0.49
CA LEU A 85 12.14 7.42 -0.76
C LEU A 85 13.01 7.87 -1.94
N VAL A 86 13.10 7.04 -2.97
CA VAL A 86 13.72 7.40 -4.25
C VAL A 86 12.70 7.18 -5.35
N ALA A 87 12.34 8.25 -6.04
CA ALA A 87 11.41 8.22 -7.17
C ALA A 87 12.10 8.71 -8.44
N VAL A 88 11.86 8.01 -9.54
CA VAL A 88 12.43 8.33 -10.85
C VAL A 88 11.39 8.13 -11.94
N ARG A 89 11.53 8.87 -13.04
CA ARG A 89 10.76 8.63 -14.26
C ARG A 89 11.19 7.32 -14.94
N SER A 90 10.20 6.57 -15.41
CA SER A 90 10.38 5.30 -16.10
C SER A 90 10.39 5.47 -17.63
N PHE A 91 10.88 4.47 -18.37
CA PHE A 91 10.81 4.49 -19.84
C PHE A 91 9.37 4.56 -20.38
N SER A 92 8.37 4.12 -19.60
CA SER A 92 6.96 4.29 -19.96
C SER A 92 6.54 5.76 -20.00
N ASP A 93 7.21 6.62 -19.23
CA ASP A 93 7.00 8.07 -19.18
C ASP A 93 7.77 8.83 -20.28
N MET A 94 8.49 8.11 -21.14
CA MET A 94 9.33 8.66 -22.21
C MET A 94 8.51 9.15 -23.42
N LYS A 95 7.24 8.74 -23.55
CA LYS A 95 6.40 9.04 -24.73
C LYS A 95 6.30 10.56 -24.96
N GLY A 96 7.03 11.05 -25.96
CA GLY A 96 7.00 12.44 -26.45
C GLY A 96 8.06 13.38 -25.87
N ASP A 97 8.84 12.96 -24.87
CA ASP A 97 9.76 13.85 -24.13
C ASP A 97 11.23 13.72 -24.57
N CYS A 98 11.59 12.63 -25.24
CA CYS A 98 12.96 12.25 -25.56
C CYS A 98 13.29 12.53 -27.04
N GLY A 99 14.12 13.54 -27.31
CA GLY A 99 14.46 13.97 -28.68
C GLY A 99 15.70 13.27 -29.25
N ARG A 100 16.82 13.29 -28.51
CA ARG A 100 18.10 12.71 -28.94
C ARG A 100 18.79 11.97 -27.80
N ALA A 101 19.17 10.71 -28.02
CA ALA A 101 19.98 9.95 -27.07
C ALA A 101 21.31 10.68 -26.75
N TYR A 102 21.66 10.73 -25.47
CA TYR A 102 22.85 11.43 -24.98
C TYR A 102 23.32 10.81 -23.66
N SER A 103 24.59 10.41 -23.61
CA SER A 103 25.12 9.60 -22.49
C SER A 103 24.24 8.36 -22.25
N ASP A 104 23.82 8.12 -21.02
CA ASP A 104 22.89 7.06 -20.61
C ASP A 104 21.43 7.52 -20.55
N GLY A 105 21.13 8.72 -21.04
CA GLY A 105 19.79 9.30 -21.10
C GLY A 105 19.50 9.93 -22.46
N CYS A 106 18.75 11.04 -22.46
CA CYS A 106 18.52 11.82 -23.66
C CYS A 106 18.34 13.30 -23.39
N VAL A 107 18.49 14.08 -24.46
CA VAL A 107 18.19 15.50 -24.49
C VAL A 107 16.76 15.68 -25.01
N THR A 108 15.95 16.39 -24.24
CA THR A 108 14.55 16.72 -24.59
C THR A 108 14.50 17.82 -25.66
N GLY A 109 13.32 18.05 -26.23
CA GLY A 109 13.10 19.19 -27.15
C GLY A 109 13.41 20.56 -26.52
N ARG A 110 13.40 20.66 -25.18
CA ARG A 110 13.76 21.86 -24.41
C ARG A 110 15.25 21.95 -24.07
N ARG A 111 16.08 21.09 -24.67
CA ARG A 111 17.54 21.02 -24.45
C ARG A 111 17.96 20.71 -23.00
N THR A 112 17.15 19.93 -22.28
CA THR A 112 17.50 19.44 -20.94
C THR A 112 17.84 17.96 -20.98
N PHE A 113 18.77 17.51 -20.14
CA PHE A 113 19.06 16.09 -19.95
C PHE A 113 17.92 15.40 -19.18
N GLN A 114 17.61 14.16 -19.55
CA GLN A 114 16.70 13.27 -18.84
C GLN A 114 17.22 11.83 -18.90
N LYS A 115 17.51 11.25 -17.75
CA LYS A 115 17.69 9.81 -17.56
C LYS A 115 16.33 9.18 -17.25
N PHE A 116 16.01 8.06 -17.88
CA PHE A 116 14.89 7.21 -17.50
C PHE A 116 15.42 5.90 -16.92
N PHE A 117 14.72 5.33 -15.95
CA PHE A 117 15.12 4.10 -15.29
C PHE A 117 14.06 3.02 -15.47
N ASP A 118 14.49 1.78 -15.67
CA ASP A 118 13.61 0.65 -15.38
C ASP A 118 13.69 0.27 -13.89
N GLN A 119 12.74 -0.56 -13.44
CA GLN A 119 12.64 -0.93 -12.04
C GLN A 119 13.85 -1.73 -11.54
N THR A 120 14.43 -2.58 -12.40
CA THR A 120 15.60 -3.41 -12.07
C THR A 120 16.84 -2.54 -11.98
N GLU A 121 17.04 -1.64 -12.94
CA GLU A 121 18.11 -0.66 -12.95
C GLU A 121 18.07 0.23 -11.71
N LEU A 122 16.91 0.78 -11.36
CA LEU A 122 16.72 1.58 -10.16
C LEU A 122 17.13 0.82 -8.90
N LYS A 123 16.66 -0.42 -8.74
CA LYS A 123 17.01 -1.25 -7.58
C LYS A 123 18.51 -1.52 -7.51
N ASN A 124 19.13 -1.88 -8.63
CA ASN A 124 20.55 -2.21 -8.68
C ASN A 124 21.42 -0.99 -8.41
N TRP A 125 21.09 0.15 -9.00
CA TRP A 125 21.82 1.39 -8.79
C TRP A 125 21.73 1.85 -7.34
N VAL A 126 20.50 1.92 -6.78
CA VAL A 126 20.30 2.39 -5.41
C VAL A 126 20.93 1.41 -4.41
N GLY A 127 20.65 0.11 -4.56
CA GLY A 127 21.16 -0.92 -3.66
C GLY A 127 22.67 -1.06 -3.71
N GLY A 128 23.27 -1.01 -4.91
CA GLY A 128 24.72 -1.04 -5.09
C GLY A 128 25.42 0.21 -4.57
N THR A 129 24.77 1.38 -4.64
CA THR A 129 25.34 2.64 -4.16
C THR A 129 25.36 2.74 -2.64
N LEU A 130 24.26 2.32 -1.99
CA LEU A 130 24.04 2.50 -0.56
C LEU A 130 24.34 1.25 0.27
N GLY A 131 24.49 0.08 -0.37
CA GLY A 131 24.70 -1.19 0.33
C GLY A 131 23.47 -1.68 1.10
N VAL A 132 22.29 -1.16 0.79
CA VAL A 132 21.02 -1.47 1.47
C VAL A 132 20.02 -1.97 0.43
N GLU A 133 19.28 -3.03 0.73
CA GLU A 133 18.31 -3.61 -0.20
C GLU A 133 17.07 -2.70 -0.35
N PRO A 134 16.81 -2.14 -1.55
CA PRO A 134 15.64 -1.30 -1.77
C PRO A 134 14.37 -2.13 -1.97
N VAL A 135 13.28 -1.70 -1.32
CA VAL A 135 11.95 -2.30 -1.45
C VAL A 135 11.14 -1.55 -2.51
N PRO A 136 10.64 -2.22 -3.57
CA PRO A 136 9.76 -1.59 -4.55
C PRO A 136 8.43 -1.15 -3.94
N LEU A 137 8.06 0.11 -4.15
CA LEU A 137 6.80 0.67 -3.66
C LEU A 137 5.77 0.80 -4.79
N ALA A 138 6.21 1.30 -5.94
CA ALA A 138 5.42 1.51 -7.16
C ALA A 138 6.37 1.51 -8.37
N PRO A 139 5.88 1.47 -9.62
CA PRO A 139 6.74 1.65 -10.79
C PRO A 139 7.56 2.94 -10.68
N GLY A 140 8.88 2.82 -10.78
CA GLY A 140 9.81 3.95 -10.67
C GLY A 140 10.01 4.47 -9.23
N VAL A 141 9.49 3.79 -8.20
CA VAL A 141 9.62 4.22 -6.80
C VAL A 141 10.11 3.07 -5.93
N VAL A 142 11.20 3.32 -5.20
CA VAL A 142 11.73 2.42 -4.18
C VAL A 142 11.86 3.11 -2.84
N VAL A 143 11.82 2.30 -1.78
CA VAL A 143 11.96 2.75 -0.40
C VAL A 143 13.10 1.99 0.24
N LEU A 144 13.90 2.69 1.03
CA LEU A 144 15.00 2.14 1.81
C LEU A 144 14.78 2.43 3.27
N PHE A 145 15.20 1.49 4.11
CA PHE A 145 15.06 1.57 5.55
C PHE A 145 16.45 1.48 6.19
N ARG A 146 16.70 2.33 7.17
CA ARG A 146 17.92 2.26 7.99
C ARG A 146 17.96 0.99 8.85
N ASP A 147 16.79 0.55 9.30
CA ASP A 147 16.60 -0.67 10.08
C ASP A 147 15.94 -1.78 9.25
N ASP A 148 16.58 -2.94 9.20
CA ASP A 148 16.08 -4.12 8.50
C ASP A 148 14.77 -4.64 9.12
N GLN A 149 14.55 -4.48 10.43
CA GLN A 149 13.28 -4.87 11.08
C GLN A 149 12.11 -4.06 10.52
N ASN A 150 12.29 -2.75 10.36
CA ASN A 150 11.29 -1.87 9.75
C ASN A 150 11.02 -2.25 8.29
N ARG A 151 12.08 -2.61 7.54
CA ARG A 151 11.94 -3.11 6.16
C ARG A 151 11.09 -4.39 6.11
N GLN A 152 11.40 -5.38 6.95
CA GLN A 152 10.68 -6.65 6.99
C GLN A 152 9.21 -6.45 7.40
N ALA A 153 8.96 -5.62 8.41
CA ALA A 153 7.61 -5.27 8.85
C ALA A 153 6.81 -4.61 7.72
N PHE A 154 7.41 -3.67 6.99
CA PHE A 154 6.78 -2.99 5.85
C PHE A 154 6.40 -3.96 4.73
N VAL A 155 7.31 -4.87 4.35
CA VAL A 155 7.05 -5.90 3.33
C VAL A 155 5.93 -6.85 3.78
N ALA A 156 5.95 -7.29 5.03
CA ALA A 156 4.95 -8.18 5.59
C ALA A 156 3.55 -7.55 5.62
N ASP A 157 3.43 -6.28 6.04
CA ASP A 157 2.16 -5.57 6.08
C ASP A 157 1.58 -5.40 4.66
N ARG A 158 2.41 -5.04 3.69
CA ARG A 158 1.99 -4.90 2.29
C ARG A 158 1.50 -6.23 1.70
N PHE A 159 2.20 -7.33 1.98
CA PHE A 159 1.77 -8.66 1.55
C PHE A 159 0.40 -9.02 2.16
N ARG A 160 0.20 -8.77 3.45
CA ARG A 160 -1.08 -8.99 4.14
C ARG A 160 -2.20 -8.13 3.55
N ARG A 161 -1.96 -6.84 3.29
CA ARG A 161 -2.95 -5.95 2.65
C ARG A 161 -3.34 -6.45 1.25
N SER A 162 -2.37 -6.86 0.44
CA SER A 162 -2.63 -7.40 -0.89
C SER A 162 -3.48 -8.69 -0.83
N LEU A 163 -3.17 -9.60 0.10
CA LEU A 163 -3.97 -10.81 0.33
C LEU A 163 -5.40 -10.50 0.80
N ARG A 164 -5.58 -9.46 1.63
CA ARG A 164 -6.92 -9.02 2.05
C ARG A 164 -7.74 -8.51 0.87
N ILE A 165 -7.20 -7.59 0.07
CA ILE A 165 -7.88 -7.03 -1.10
C ILE A 165 -8.23 -8.14 -2.11
N SER A 166 -7.31 -9.07 -2.37
CA SER A 166 -7.58 -10.18 -3.30
C SER A 166 -8.64 -11.13 -2.75
N SER A 167 -8.60 -11.43 -1.44
CA SER A 167 -9.61 -12.25 -0.78
C SER A 167 -10.99 -11.59 -0.76
N GLU A 168 -11.08 -10.27 -0.56
CA GLU A 168 -12.34 -9.50 -0.60
C GLU A 168 -12.94 -9.49 -2.00
N ARG A 169 -12.12 -9.19 -3.02
CA ARG A 169 -12.56 -9.25 -4.42
C ARG A 169 -13.08 -10.63 -4.80
N ARG A 170 -12.38 -11.68 -4.39
CA ARG A 170 -12.83 -13.06 -4.62
C ARG A 170 -14.14 -13.38 -3.89
N ALA A 171 -14.30 -12.91 -2.66
CA ALA A 171 -15.53 -13.11 -1.89
C ALA A 171 -16.72 -12.37 -2.53
N ASN A 172 -16.54 -11.12 -2.95
CA ASN A 172 -17.58 -10.34 -3.65
C ASN A 172 -17.97 -11.00 -4.98
N ALA A 173 -17.00 -11.40 -5.80
CA ALA A 173 -17.28 -12.09 -7.06
C ALA A 173 -18.02 -13.41 -6.87
N LEU A 174 -17.68 -14.18 -5.81
CA LEU A 174 -18.39 -15.43 -5.50
C LEU A 174 -19.81 -15.18 -4.97
N TYR A 175 -19.99 -14.11 -4.17
CA TYR A 175 -21.31 -13.70 -3.71
C TYR A 175 -22.19 -13.23 -4.86
N GLU A 176 -21.67 -12.41 -5.77
CA GLU A 176 -22.41 -11.98 -6.97
C GLU A 176 -22.78 -13.15 -7.88
N ALA A 177 -21.87 -14.12 -8.06
CA ALA A 177 -22.13 -15.30 -8.89
C ALA A 177 -23.17 -16.26 -8.31
N HIS A 178 -23.30 -16.33 -6.98
CA HIS A 178 -24.16 -17.28 -6.27
C HIS A 178 -25.05 -16.60 -5.23
N GLN A 179 -25.55 -15.41 -5.55
CA GLN A 179 -26.24 -14.54 -4.60
C GLN A 179 -27.46 -15.22 -3.98
N GLU A 180 -28.32 -15.82 -4.81
CA GLU A 180 -29.54 -16.49 -4.35
C GLU A 180 -29.24 -17.64 -3.37
N LEU A 181 -28.20 -18.43 -3.65
CA LEU A 181 -27.79 -19.55 -2.81
C LEU A 181 -27.20 -19.07 -1.47
N LEU A 182 -26.35 -18.03 -1.50
CA LEU A 182 -25.70 -17.48 -0.31
C LEU A 182 -26.68 -16.68 0.57
N ASP A 183 -27.66 -16.01 -0.01
CA ASP A 183 -28.73 -15.33 0.73
C ASP A 183 -29.67 -16.36 1.39
N SER A 184 -30.01 -17.44 0.69
CA SER A 184 -30.77 -18.55 1.27
C SER A 184 -30.00 -19.23 2.42
N PHE A 185 -28.69 -19.45 2.25
CA PHE A 185 -27.82 -19.95 3.32
C PHE A 185 -27.76 -18.99 4.52
N LEU A 186 -27.69 -17.67 4.27
CA LEU A 186 -27.71 -16.65 5.32
C LEU A 186 -29.02 -16.68 6.11
N GLN A 187 -30.17 -16.85 5.44
CA GLN A 187 -31.46 -17.00 6.11
C GLN A 187 -31.49 -18.24 7.00
N MET A 188 -30.95 -19.37 6.54
CA MET A 188 -30.82 -20.58 7.35
C MET A 188 -29.90 -20.39 8.55
N PHE A 189 -28.76 -19.72 8.35
CA PHE A 189 -27.86 -19.35 9.44
C PHE A 189 -28.57 -18.44 10.46
N ALA A 190 -29.36 -17.46 10.00
CA ALA A 190 -30.09 -16.54 10.87
C ALA A 190 -31.20 -17.23 11.67
N LEU A 191 -31.93 -18.16 11.05
CA LEU A 191 -32.97 -18.95 11.72
C LEU A 191 -32.40 -19.81 12.84
N ARG A 192 -31.19 -20.35 12.65
CA ARG A 192 -30.54 -21.27 13.60
C ARG A 192 -29.61 -20.59 14.59
N GLY A 193 -29.07 -19.41 14.25
CA GLY A 193 -28.01 -18.75 15.02
C GLY A 193 -26.68 -19.51 15.02
N ARG A 194 -26.54 -20.55 14.18
CA ARG A 194 -25.35 -21.38 14.02
C ARG A 194 -25.30 -21.92 12.59
N LEU A 195 -24.14 -22.46 12.21
CA LEU A 195 -23.99 -23.18 10.95
C LEU A 195 -25.00 -24.35 10.88
N PRO A 196 -25.76 -24.49 9.77
CA PRO A 196 -26.60 -25.66 9.56
C PRO A 196 -25.72 -26.92 9.37
N HIS A 197 -26.20 -28.05 9.89
CA HIS A 197 -25.67 -29.38 9.60
C HIS A 197 -26.03 -29.81 8.17
N GLU A 198 -25.35 -30.83 7.66
CA GLU A 198 -25.49 -31.30 6.27
C GLU A 198 -26.92 -31.70 5.90
N ASP A 199 -27.69 -32.24 6.85
CA ASP A 199 -29.08 -32.65 6.64
C ASP A 199 -30.12 -31.56 6.99
N GLU A 200 -29.69 -30.40 7.51
CA GLU A 200 -30.61 -29.35 7.97
C GLU A 200 -31.07 -28.39 6.87
N TRP A 201 -30.43 -28.43 5.70
CA TRP A 201 -30.78 -27.58 4.55
C TRP A 201 -30.61 -28.33 3.23
N GLU A 202 -31.69 -28.38 2.44
CA GLU A 202 -31.77 -29.18 1.21
C GLU A 202 -30.76 -28.78 0.13
N ARG A 203 -30.26 -27.54 0.16
CA ARG A 203 -29.29 -27.01 -0.81
C ARG A 203 -27.82 -27.14 -0.36
N MET A 204 -27.53 -27.94 0.67
CA MET A 204 -26.16 -28.18 1.13
C MET A 204 -25.26 -28.80 0.04
N ALA A 205 -25.80 -29.67 -0.81
CA ALA A 205 -25.06 -30.25 -1.93
C ALA A 205 -24.69 -29.20 -3.00
N GLU A 206 -25.66 -28.36 -3.37
CA GLU A 206 -25.46 -27.22 -4.30
C GLU A 206 -24.43 -26.22 -3.75
N LEU A 207 -24.47 -25.95 -2.44
CA LEU A 207 -23.46 -25.14 -1.76
C LEU A 207 -22.06 -25.75 -1.88
N GLY A 208 -21.94 -27.06 -1.68
CA GLY A 208 -20.71 -27.84 -1.82
C GLY A 208 -20.05 -27.68 -3.18
N GLU A 209 -20.84 -27.66 -4.26
CA GLU A 209 -20.35 -27.54 -5.63
C GLU A 209 -19.94 -26.11 -6.00
N CYS A 210 -20.74 -25.11 -5.61
CA CYS A 210 -20.52 -23.71 -6.02
C CYS A 210 -19.52 -22.96 -5.12
N VAL A 211 -19.61 -23.18 -3.81
CA VAL A 211 -18.91 -22.36 -2.80
C VAL A 211 -17.97 -23.21 -1.94
N GLY A 212 -18.34 -24.48 -1.73
CA GLY A 212 -17.67 -25.43 -0.85
C GLY A 212 -18.45 -25.64 0.45
N THR A 213 -17.74 -25.71 1.56
CA THR A 213 -18.33 -26.00 2.88
C THR A 213 -19.12 -24.84 3.45
N GLY A 214 -20.05 -25.11 4.37
CA GLY A 214 -20.77 -24.08 5.12
C GLY A 214 -19.84 -23.09 5.86
N ARG A 215 -18.66 -23.52 6.30
CA ARG A 215 -17.63 -22.61 6.87
C ARG A 215 -17.05 -21.66 5.82
N GLN A 216 -16.84 -22.14 4.60
CA GLN A 216 -16.36 -21.31 3.49
C GLN A 216 -17.45 -20.31 3.07
N ALA A 217 -18.71 -20.75 2.96
CA ALA A 217 -19.85 -19.88 2.70
C ALA A 217 -20.00 -18.78 3.77
N LEU A 218 -19.93 -19.14 5.05
CA LEU A 218 -19.93 -18.15 6.14
C LEU A 218 -18.71 -17.22 6.07
N GLY A 219 -17.55 -17.74 5.66
CA GLY A 219 -16.35 -16.95 5.42
C GLY A 219 -16.51 -15.92 4.29
N VAL A 220 -17.26 -16.25 3.24
CA VAL A 220 -17.61 -15.34 2.13
C VAL A 220 -18.55 -14.28 2.66
N LEU A 221 -19.67 -14.68 3.27
CA LEU A 221 -20.65 -13.75 3.86
C LEU A 221 -20.03 -12.79 4.88
N ARG A 222 -19.10 -13.26 5.72
CA ARG A 222 -18.40 -12.41 6.68
C ARG A 222 -17.58 -11.29 6.03
N ARG A 223 -17.04 -11.55 4.83
CA ARG A 223 -16.26 -10.54 4.08
C ARG A 223 -17.15 -9.58 3.33
N VAL A 224 -18.31 -10.04 2.83
CA VAL A 224 -19.26 -9.21 2.07
C VAL A 224 -20.11 -8.34 2.99
N LEU A 225 -20.68 -8.92 4.05
CA LEU A 225 -21.63 -8.27 4.95
C LEU A 225 -20.96 -7.69 6.21
N GLY A 226 -19.73 -8.11 6.52
CA GLY A 226 -19.03 -7.75 7.75
C GLY A 226 -19.31 -8.71 8.91
N SER A 227 -18.34 -8.80 9.82
CA SER A 227 -18.41 -9.71 10.98
C SER A 227 -19.47 -9.30 12.00
N GLU A 228 -19.73 -8.01 12.15
CA GLU A 228 -20.68 -7.49 13.14
C GLU A 228 -22.11 -7.95 12.86
N ILE A 229 -22.52 -7.97 11.59
CA ILE A 229 -23.87 -8.42 11.20
C ILE A 229 -24.07 -9.89 11.58
N LEU A 230 -23.08 -10.74 11.29
CA LEU A 230 -23.18 -12.18 11.59
C LEU A 230 -23.15 -12.47 13.10
N GLU A 231 -22.35 -11.75 13.88
CA GLU A 231 -22.33 -11.90 15.33
C GLU A 231 -23.62 -11.37 15.99
N ASN A 232 -24.21 -10.29 15.46
CA ASN A 232 -25.50 -9.80 15.94
C ASN A 232 -26.62 -10.80 15.69
N ILE A 233 -26.63 -11.46 14.53
CA ILE A 233 -27.59 -12.54 14.21
C ILE A 233 -27.45 -13.68 15.24
N ARG A 234 -26.21 -14.11 15.51
CA ARG A 234 -25.93 -15.18 16.46
C ARG A 234 -26.37 -14.82 17.88
N THR A 235 -26.07 -13.59 18.31
CA THR A 235 -26.39 -13.10 19.66
C THR A 235 -27.89 -13.00 19.87
N ARG A 236 -28.62 -12.32 18.95
CA ARG A 236 -30.07 -12.19 19.04
C ARG A 236 -30.77 -13.55 19.08
N ARG A 237 -30.30 -14.51 18.27
CA ARG A 237 -30.92 -15.83 18.25
C ARG A 237 -30.70 -16.60 19.56
N ALA A 238 -29.54 -16.44 20.18
CA ALA A 238 -29.27 -17.04 21.49
C ALA A 238 -30.14 -16.42 22.60
N GLU A 239 -30.35 -15.10 22.56
CA GLU A 239 -31.23 -14.38 23.49
C GLU A 239 -32.69 -14.83 23.35
N ASP A 240 -33.22 -14.92 22.12
CA ASP A 240 -34.58 -15.40 21.85
C ASP A 240 -34.80 -16.83 22.38
N LEU A 241 -33.82 -17.72 22.18
CA LEU A 241 -33.90 -19.10 22.63
C LEU A 241 -33.89 -19.18 24.17
N ALA A 242 -33.10 -18.33 24.82
CA ALA A 242 -33.04 -18.25 26.27
C ALA A 242 -34.37 -17.76 26.87
N VAL A 243 -35.01 -16.76 26.26
CA VAL A 243 -36.34 -16.27 26.66
C VAL A 243 -37.38 -17.37 26.49
N PHE A 244 -37.40 -18.06 25.34
CA PHE A 244 -38.34 -19.15 25.08
C PHE A 244 -38.20 -20.28 26.12
N LEU A 245 -36.99 -20.74 26.39
CA LEU A 245 -36.72 -21.78 27.39
C LEU A 245 -37.09 -21.34 28.81
N ALA A 246 -36.92 -20.06 29.15
CA ALA A 246 -37.35 -19.51 30.43
C ALA A 246 -38.88 -19.51 30.55
N LEU A 247 -39.60 -19.13 29.49
CA LEU A 247 -41.06 -19.16 29.46
C LEU A 247 -41.62 -20.59 29.56
N GLU A 248 -41.00 -21.59 28.91
CA GLU A 248 -41.40 -23.00 29.07
C GLU A 248 -41.09 -23.58 30.46
N LYS A 249 -40.05 -23.07 31.13
CA LYS A 249 -39.62 -23.59 32.44
C LYS A 249 -40.35 -22.95 33.61
N PHE A 250 -40.84 -21.72 33.44
CA PHE A 250 -41.48 -20.93 34.51
C PHE A 250 -42.94 -20.56 34.21
N GLY A 251 -43.49 -20.97 33.07
CA GLY A 251 -44.92 -20.91 32.74
C GLY A 251 -45.61 -22.25 32.98
#